data_AF-A0A8T4A1B7-F1
#
_entry.id   AF-A0A8T4A1B7-F1
#
_cell.length_a   1.000
_cell.length_b   1.000
_cell.length_c   1.000
_cell.angle_alpha   90.00
_cell.angle_beta   90.00
_cell.angle_gamma   90.00
#
_symmetry.space_group_name_H-M   'P 1'
#
loop_
_entity.id
_entity.type
_entity.pdbx_description
1 polymer ?
#
loop_
_entity_poly.entity_id
_entity_poly.type
_entity_poly.pdbx_seq_one_letter_code
_entity_poly.pdbx_strand_id
1 'polypeptide(L)'
;MLSLVGIGGAGCRVVEAFYRKDLIGSLLSKIYSRENYATGVAIDTSDSLRALDSIPAANRVLIGSSRAKGHGTGGDVELGIKIMKEELELAMNA
;
A
#
# COMPACT_ATOMS: atom_id res chain seq x y z
N MET A 1 -14.90 9.70 4.13
CA MET A 1 -13.59 9.55 3.46
C MET A 1 -13.01 8.26 3.96
N LEU A 2 -12.66 7.34 3.06
CA LEU A 2 -12.04 6.07 3.39
C LEU A 2 -10.53 6.27 3.51
N SER A 3 -9.93 5.73 4.56
CA SER A 3 -8.48 5.64 4.71
C SER A 3 -8.10 4.17 4.60
N LEU A 4 -7.27 3.84 3.62
CA LEU A 4 -6.92 2.47 3.28
C LEU A 4 -5.44 2.21 3.56
N VAL A 5 -5.12 1.09 4.20
CA VAL A 5 -3.74 0.65 4.39
C VAL A 5 -3.58 -0.69 3.70
N GLY A 6 -2.83 -0.70 2.60
CA GLY A 6 -2.52 -1.90 1.84
C GLY A 6 -1.21 -2.48 2.35
N ILE A 7 -1.26 -3.68 2.93
CA ILE A 7 -0.05 -4.38 3.40
C ILE A 7 0.25 -5.56 2.47
N GLY A 8 1.49 -5.62 2.00
CA GLY A 8 1.97 -6.61 1.05
C GLY A 8 1.41 -6.41 -0.36
N GLY A 9 2.00 -7.12 -1.32
CA GLY A 9 1.72 -6.87 -2.75
C GLY A 9 0.25 -6.98 -3.16
N ALA A 10 -0.55 -7.86 -2.54
CA ALA A 10 -1.98 -7.97 -2.81
C ALA A 10 -2.76 -6.79 -2.21
N GLY A 11 -2.52 -6.46 -0.94
CA GLY A 11 -3.16 -5.32 -0.27
C GLY A 11 -2.87 -4.00 -0.99
N CYS A 12 -1.62 -3.78 -1.39
CA CYS A 12 -1.23 -2.60 -2.15
C CYS A 12 -1.99 -2.45 -3.48
N ARG A 13 -2.19 -3.55 -4.22
CA ARG A 13 -2.97 -3.55 -5.48
C ARG A 13 -4.45 -3.28 -5.26
N VAL A 14 -5.01 -3.74 -4.14
CA VAL A 14 -6.40 -3.41 -3.78
C VAL A 14 -6.51 -1.91 -3.53
N VAL A 15 -5.64 -1.32 -2.72
CA VAL A 15 -5.66 0.14 -2.47
C VAL A 15 -5.47 0.93 -3.77
N GLU A 16 -4.55 0.49 -4.63
CA GLU A 16 -4.31 1.10 -5.95
C GLU A 16 -5.58 1.16 -6.81
N ALA A 17 -6.41 0.12 -6.77
CA ALA A 17 -7.68 0.10 -7.49
C ALA A 17 -8.70 1.15 -6.99
N PHE A 18 -8.63 1.54 -5.71
CA PHE A 18 -9.44 2.64 -5.17
C PHE A 18 -8.95 4.03 -5.62
N TYR A 19 -7.68 4.13 -6.04
CA TYR A 19 -7.10 5.36 -6.59
C TYR A 19 -7.29 5.50 -8.11
N ARG A 20 -7.45 4.38 -8.81
CA ARG A 20 -7.60 4.38 -10.26
C ARG A 20 -8.84 5.17 -10.70
N LYS A 21 -8.71 5.92 -11.79
CA LYS A 21 -9.83 6.61 -12.45
C LYS A 21 -10.50 5.74 -13.52
N ASP A 22 -10.41 4.43 -13.39
CA ASP A 22 -11.04 3.47 -14.30
C ASP A 22 -12.52 3.25 -13.92
N LEU A 23 -13.18 2.28 -14.57
CA LEU A 23 -14.60 2.01 -14.35
C LEU A 23 -14.93 1.74 -12.87
N ILE A 24 -14.03 1.05 -12.14
CA ILE A 24 -14.24 0.73 -10.73
C ILE A 24 -14.16 2.01 -9.90
N GLY A 25 -13.12 2.82 -10.10
CA GLY A 25 -12.99 4.10 -9.41
C GLY A 25 -14.11 5.08 -9.74
N SER A 26 -14.58 5.08 -10.99
CA SER A 26 -15.74 5.89 -11.40
C SER A 26 -17.05 5.41 -10.80
N LEU A 27 -17.23 4.09 -10.63
CA LEU A 27 -18.42 3.54 -9.99
C LEU A 27 -18.44 3.90 -8.50
N LEU A 28 -17.29 3.74 -7.83
CA LEU A 28 -17.12 4.09 -6.43
C LEU A 28 -17.28 5.60 -6.20
N SER A 29 -16.70 6.46 -7.03
CA SER A 29 -16.85 7.92 -6.88
C SER A 29 -18.31 8.38 -7.02
N LYS A 30 -19.11 7.71 -7.86
CA LYS A 30 -20.56 7.94 -7.97
C LYS A 30 -21.32 7.52 -6.70
N ILE A 31 -20.93 6.41 -6.06
CA ILE A 31 -21.52 5.97 -4.79
C ILE A 31 -21.22 7.00 -3.68
N TYR A 32 -19.99 7.49 -3.59
CA TYR A 32 -19.58 8.40 -2.51
C TYR A 32 -19.86 9.88 -2.80
N SER A 33 -20.36 10.22 -4.01
CA SER A 33 -20.74 11.57 -4.44
C SER A 33 -19.69 12.66 -4.17
N ARG A 34 -18.40 12.30 -4.16
CA ARG A 34 -17.27 13.19 -3.85
C ARG A 34 -16.05 12.82 -4.67
N GLU A 35 -15.36 13.83 -5.19
CA GLU A 35 -13.97 13.68 -5.62
C GLU A 35 -13.11 13.39 -4.38
N ASN A 36 -12.13 12.46 -4.51
CA ASN A 36 -11.26 12.01 -3.41
C ASN A 36 -11.98 11.32 -2.24
N TYR A 37 -12.85 10.34 -2.54
CA TYR A 37 -13.55 9.58 -1.51
C TYR A 37 -12.65 8.65 -0.69
N ALA A 38 -11.45 8.31 -1.20
CA ALA A 38 -10.47 7.47 -0.56
C ALA A 38 -9.07 8.11 -0.57
N THR A 39 -8.33 7.88 0.51
CA THR A 39 -6.87 8.02 0.59
C THR A 39 -6.30 6.69 1.07
N GLY A 40 -5.02 6.43 0.82
CA GLY A 40 -4.39 5.22 1.25
C GLY A 40 -2.89 5.19 1.07
N VAL A 41 -2.31 4.21 1.75
CA VAL A 41 -0.88 3.95 1.83
C VAL A 41 -0.64 2.51 1.41
N ALA A 42 0.43 2.29 0.65
CA ALA A 42 0.92 0.98 0.24
C ALA A 42 2.21 0.67 1.02
N ILE A 43 2.19 -0.40 1.81
CA ILE A 43 3.32 -0.84 2.63
C ILE A 43 3.72 -2.24 2.18
N ASP A 44 4.97 -2.42 1.77
CA ASP A 44 5.48 -3.72 1.36
C ASP A 44 6.95 -3.88 1.77
N THR A 45 7.42 -5.13 1.77
CA THR A 45 8.83 -5.50 1.92
C THR A 45 9.52 -5.70 0.57
N SER A 46 8.76 -5.52 -0.52
CA SER A 46 9.22 -5.63 -1.89
C SER A 46 9.23 -4.28 -2.61
N ASP A 47 10.21 -4.10 -3.49
CA ASP A 47 10.29 -3.01 -4.45
C ASP A 47 9.14 -3.00 -5.48
N SER A 48 8.24 -3.99 -5.43
CA SER A 48 7.01 -4.02 -6.25
C SER A 48 6.14 -2.76 -6.09
N LEU A 49 6.31 -2.00 -5.00
CA LEU A 49 5.73 -0.68 -4.81
C LEU A 49 6.05 0.31 -5.94
N ARG A 50 7.21 0.17 -6.60
CA ARG A 50 7.60 1.02 -7.73
C ARG A 50 6.72 0.82 -8.97
N ALA A 51 6.05 -0.33 -9.07
CA ALA A 51 5.15 -0.66 -10.18
C ALA A 51 3.70 -0.18 -9.96
N LEU A 52 3.40 0.48 -8.84
CA LEU A 52 2.12 1.15 -8.63
C LEU A 52 2.11 2.47 -9.41
N ASP A 53 0.96 2.89 -9.94
CA ASP A 53 0.88 4.07 -10.82
C ASP A 53 0.03 5.21 -10.20
N SER A 54 -0.97 4.85 -9.41
CA SER A 54 -2.07 5.73 -8.98
C SER A 54 -1.90 6.21 -7.54
N ILE A 55 -1.36 5.37 -6.64
CA ILE A 55 -1.01 5.79 -5.28
C ILE A 55 0.18 6.75 -5.35
N PRO A 56 0.16 7.94 -4.70
CA PRO A 56 1.29 8.87 -4.69
C PRO A 56 2.57 8.23 -4.15
N ALA A 57 3.74 8.58 -4.70
CA ALA A 57 5.01 8.01 -4.27
C ALA A 57 5.31 8.22 -2.77
N ALA A 58 4.87 9.35 -2.20
CA ALA A 58 4.98 9.64 -0.77
C ALA A 58 4.21 8.64 0.11
N ASN A 59 3.15 8.03 -0.43
CA ASN A 59 2.29 7.08 0.28
C ASN A 59 2.72 5.62 0.02
N ARG A 60 3.93 5.39 -0.50
CA ARG A 60 4.48 4.05 -0.78
C ARG A 60 5.67 3.81 0.13
N VAL A 61 5.48 2.97 1.14
CA VAL A 61 6.48 2.73 2.18
C VAL A 61 7.10 1.36 2.01
N LEU A 62 8.40 1.35 1.67
CA LEU A 62 9.22 0.15 1.72
C LEU A 62 9.72 -0.05 3.14
N ILE A 63 9.36 -1.18 3.75
CA ILE A 63 9.89 -1.61 5.06
C ILE A 63 10.80 -2.84 4.90
N GLY A 64 11.65 -3.09 5.88
CA GLY A 64 12.49 -4.28 5.94
C GLY A 64 13.65 -4.28 4.96
N SER A 65 14.11 -3.11 4.51
CA SER A 65 15.21 -2.97 3.55
C SER A 65 16.48 -3.70 4.00
N SER A 66 16.73 -3.75 5.32
CA SER A 66 17.88 -4.44 5.92
C SER A 66 17.78 -5.98 5.88
N ARG A 67 16.56 -6.54 5.80
CA ARG A 67 16.31 -7.99 5.87
C ARG A 67 15.85 -8.56 4.52
N ALA A 68 14.84 -7.96 3.91
CA ALA A 68 14.21 -8.39 2.66
C ALA A 68 14.86 -7.77 1.40
N LYS A 69 15.62 -6.66 1.55
CA LYS A 69 16.35 -6.00 0.46
C LYS A 69 15.48 -5.71 -0.77
N GLY A 70 14.20 -5.39 -0.59
CA GLY A 70 13.27 -5.14 -1.70
C GLY A 70 12.73 -6.39 -2.43
N HIS A 71 12.98 -7.60 -1.95
CA HIS A 71 12.51 -8.84 -2.60
C HIS A 71 11.23 -9.41 -1.98
N GLY A 72 10.77 -8.84 -0.86
CA GLY A 72 9.68 -9.40 -0.07
C GLY A 72 10.15 -10.47 0.92
N THR A 73 9.26 -10.94 1.80
CA THR A 73 9.56 -12.03 2.76
C THR A 73 9.38 -13.44 2.17
N GLY A 74 8.96 -13.56 0.91
CA GLY A 74 8.77 -14.87 0.26
C GLY A 74 7.68 -15.74 0.89
N GLY A 75 6.77 -15.16 1.67
CA GLY A 75 5.75 -15.91 2.42
C GLY A 75 6.16 -16.26 3.85
N ASP A 76 7.37 -15.89 4.29
CA ASP A 76 7.76 -15.98 5.70
C ASP A 76 6.98 -14.94 6.53
N VAL A 77 5.98 -15.44 7.25
CA VAL A 77 5.08 -14.65 8.09
C VAL A 77 5.80 -14.13 9.33
N GLU A 78 6.69 -14.93 9.94
CA GLU A 78 7.42 -14.54 11.15
C GLU A 78 8.38 -13.40 10.87
N LEU A 79 9.11 -13.47 9.74
CA LEU A 79 9.95 -12.39 9.27
C LEU A 79 9.12 -11.13 8.98
N GLY A 80 7.95 -11.27 8.36
CA GLY A 80 7.04 -10.15 8.09
C GLY A 80 6.55 -9.47 9.36
N ILE A 81 6.15 -10.26 10.38
CA ILE A 81 5.77 -9.76 11.70
C ILE A 81 6.94 -9.01 12.34
N LYS A 82 8.14 -9.58 12.29
CA LYS A 82 9.34 -8.97 12.87
C LYS A 82 9.66 -7.63 12.22
N ILE A 83 9.68 -7.58 10.89
CA ILE A 83 9.93 -6.34 10.14
C ILE A 83 8.89 -5.28 10.48
N MET A 84 7.59 -5.61 10.44
CA MET A 84 6.53 -4.65 10.73
C MET A 84 6.63 -4.10 12.17
N LYS A 85 6.99 -4.94 13.14
CA LYS A 85 7.19 -4.48 14.53
C LYS A 85 8.42 -3.57 14.67
N GLU A 86 9.53 -3.94 14.05
CA GLU A 86 10.79 -3.18 14.12
C GLU A 86 10.70 -1.83 13.38
N GLU A 87 9.91 -1.76 12.31
CA GLU A 87 9.79 -0.58 11.44
C GLU A 87 8.37 0.02 11.44
N LEU A 88 7.62 -0.15 12.53
CA LEU A 88 6.24 0.35 12.64
C LEU A 88 6.14 1.87 12.47
N GLU A 89 7.09 2.62 13.03
CA GLU A 89 7.11 4.09 12.88
C GLU A 89 7.29 4.51 11.41
N LEU A 90 8.14 3.81 10.67
CA LEU A 90 8.32 4.05 9.23
C LEU A 90 7.02 3.73 8.47
N ALA A 91 6.37 2.62 8.80
CA ALA A 91 5.08 2.23 8.22
C ALA A 91 3.94 3.23 8.51
N MET A 92 3.99 3.93 9.65
CA MET A 92 2.94 4.86 10.10
C MET A 92 3.15 6.33 9.68
N ASN A 93 4.37 6.73 9.30
CA ASN A 93 4.70 8.10 8.91
C ASN A 93 4.41 8.41 7.43
N ALA A 94 3.41 7.74 6.85
CA ALA A 94 3.05 7.79 5.43
C ALA A 94 1.87 8.71 5.13
#